data_AF-A0A814S570-F1
#
_entry.id   AF-A0A814S570-F1
#
_cell.length_a   1.000
_cell.length_b   1.000
_cell.length_c   1.000
_cell.angle_alpha   90.00
_cell.angle_beta   90.00
_cell.angle_gamma   90.00
#
_symmetry.space_group_name_H-M   'P 1'
#
loop_
_entity.id
_entity.type
_entity.pdbx_description
1 polymer ?
#
loop_
_entity_poly.entity_id
_entity_poly.type
_entity_poly.pdbx_seq_one_letter_code
_entity_poly.pdbx_strand_id
1 'polypeptide(L)'
;MPPLLVDPDSELYTDEPIYDPDIHLALSEPDFVILLEGFQHVPKAPQLSKPVSATGESQIAYTGPFRVLSDEGYRVLRMILKREMAYQISDERHPAKIRFGGYRSKWLQDFNRCPRILEHLSHITGDVQLIKQYINYHVGSRIVHRVTNIQSCTEPPITVVNSYMSTNPFAAECTRYDTFRKERTGPLEFAMHKIWRSSALMLDLASGEYPWPTLDQVIERLNKSIEELTECRDLLTEKTSDRVGFYDEKKQQMVFKRKPPTAFKTDENGT
;
A
#
# COMPACT_ATOMS: atom_id res chain seq x y z
N MET A 1 2.23 23.46 20.40
CA MET A 1 1.66 22.49 19.44
C MET A 1 1.04 23.28 18.28
N PRO A 2 1.27 22.89 17.01
CA PRO A 2 0.47 23.43 15.92
C PRO A 2 -1.01 23.07 16.12
N PRO A 3 -1.94 23.91 15.65
CA PRO A 3 -3.37 23.70 15.86
C PRO A 3 -3.87 22.39 15.22
N LEU A 4 -4.93 21.82 15.81
CA LEU A 4 -5.68 20.71 15.21
C LEU A 4 -6.11 21.14 13.80
N LEU A 5 -5.94 20.26 12.81
CA LEU A 5 -6.55 20.49 11.51
C LEU A 5 -8.01 20.09 11.67
N VAL A 6 -8.85 21.09 11.87
CA VAL A 6 -10.30 20.96 11.81
C VAL A 6 -10.69 21.54 10.47
N ASP A 7 -11.30 20.74 9.61
CA ASP A 7 -12.04 21.30 8.49
C ASP A 7 -13.26 21.96 9.15
N PRO A 8 -13.48 23.27 8.97
CA PRO A 8 -14.52 24.01 9.67
C PRO A 8 -15.92 23.41 9.50
N ASP A 9 -16.13 22.59 8.47
CA ASP A 9 -17.39 21.87 8.21
C ASP A 9 -17.41 20.42 8.74
N SER A 10 -16.35 19.99 9.44
CA SER A 10 -16.22 18.63 9.98
C SER A 10 -16.15 18.61 11.51
N GLU A 11 -17.07 17.89 12.13
CA GLU A 11 -17.00 17.59 13.55
C GLU A 11 -16.11 16.37 13.81
N LEU A 12 -15.35 16.42 14.91
CA LEU A 12 -14.58 15.26 15.37
C LEU A 12 -15.54 14.24 16.00
N TYR A 13 -15.32 12.96 15.68
CA TYR A 13 -15.99 11.89 16.39
C TYR A 13 -15.50 11.81 17.84
N THR A 14 -16.45 11.68 18.77
CA THR A 14 -16.20 11.67 20.21
C THR A 14 -16.28 10.26 20.82
N ASP A 15 -16.73 9.27 20.04
CA ASP A 15 -16.86 7.86 20.43
C ASP A 15 -15.61 7.02 20.15
N GLU A 16 -14.55 7.62 19.60
CA GLU A 16 -13.28 6.95 19.37
C GLU A 16 -12.53 6.67 20.69
N PRO A 17 -11.89 5.50 20.84
CA PRO A 17 -10.90 5.30 21.88
C PRO A 17 -9.81 6.39 21.84
N ILE A 18 -9.31 6.79 22.99
CA ILE A 18 -8.18 7.72 23.08
C ILE A 18 -6.93 7.01 22.55
N TYR A 19 -6.20 7.65 21.63
CA TYR A 19 -4.93 7.10 21.15
C TYR A 19 -3.89 7.09 22.28
N ASP A 20 -3.43 5.90 22.61
CA ASP A 20 -2.30 5.63 23.49
C ASP A 20 -1.24 4.80 22.75
N PRO A 21 -0.02 5.30 22.54
CA PRO A 21 1.02 4.56 21.83
C PRO A 21 1.47 3.29 22.57
N ASP A 22 1.35 3.20 23.89
CA ASP A 22 1.71 2.00 24.66
C ASP A 22 0.69 0.87 24.47
N ILE A 23 -0.55 1.21 24.15
CA ILE A 23 -1.61 0.24 23.84
C ILE A 23 -1.65 -0.09 22.36
N HIS A 24 -1.54 0.92 21.49
CA HIS A 24 -1.86 0.77 20.06
C HIS A 24 -0.65 0.47 19.17
N LEU A 25 0.58 0.69 19.63
CA LEU A 25 1.78 0.38 18.85
C LEU A 25 2.42 -0.93 19.27
N ALA A 26 2.98 -1.64 18.30
CA ALA A 26 3.83 -2.80 18.48
C ALA A 26 4.93 -2.74 17.41
N LEU A 27 5.81 -1.75 17.55
CA LEU A 27 6.88 -1.47 16.58
C LEU A 27 7.91 -2.62 16.60
N SER A 28 8.22 -3.18 15.43
CA SER A 28 9.29 -4.15 15.25
C SER A 28 10.26 -3.69 14.16
N GLU A 29 11.50 -4.15 14.22
CA GLU A 29 12.44 -3.95 13.11
C GLU A 29 12.08 -4.88 11.92
N PRO A 30 12.41 -4.47 10.68
CA PRO A 30 12.32 -5.37 9.54
C PRO A 30 13.43 -6.43 9.59
N ASP A 31 13.13 -7.64 9.12
CA ASP A 31 14.09 -8.75 9.05
C ASP A 31 15.24 -8.51 8.06
N PHE A 32 15.05 -7.57 7.14
CA PHE A 32 16.07 -7.15 6.19
C PHE A 32 15.81 -5.77 5.61
N VAL A 33 16.87 -5.18 5.06
CA VAL A 33 16.81 -3.97 4.22
C VAL A 33 17.57 -4.24 2.93
N ILE A 34 17.02 -3.74 1.82
CA ILE A 34 17.67 -3.75 0.51
C ILE A 34 18.17 -2.34 0.22
N LEU A 35 19.49 -2.20 0.03
CA LEU A 35 20.11 -0.94 -0.36
C LEU A 35 19.88 -0.66 -1.85
N LEU A 36 19.73 0.60 -2.21
CA LEU A 36 19.50 1.02 -3.60
C LEU A 36 20.73 0.76 -4.48
N GLU A 37 21.93 0.98 -3.93
CA GLU A 37 23.16 0.62 -4.61
C GLU A 37 23.31 -0.90 -4.66
N GLY A 38 23.24 -1.45 -5.88
CA GLY A 38 23.45 -2.88 -6.12
C GLY A 38 22.39 -3.83 -5.56
N PHE A 39 21.27 -3.33 -5.01
CA PHE A 39 20.22 -4.16 -4.40
C PHE A 39 20.76 -5.10 -3.30
N GLN A 40 21.75 -4.64 -2.55
CA GLN A 40 22.38 -5.45 -1.52
C GLN A 40 21.42 -5.73 -0.35
N HIS A 41 21.32 -7.01 0.02
CA HIS A 41 20.56 -7.45 1.18
C HIS A 41 21.38 -7.30 2.47
N VAL A 42 20.84 -6.55 3.44
CA VAL A 42 21.41 -6.41 4.79
C VAL A 42 20.42 -6.87 5.86
N PRO A 43 20.86 -7.48 6.98
CA PRO A 43 19.96 -8.14 7.93
C PRO A 43 19.14 -7.21 8.84
N LYS A 44 19.51 -5.92 8.92
CA LYS A 44 18.83 -4.91 9.75
C LYS A 44 18.98 -3.55 9.10
N ALA A 45 18.16 -2.59 9.52
CA ALA A 45 18.32 -1.19 9.14
C ALA A 45 19.75 -0.71 9.47
N PRO A 46 20.56 -0.38 8.45
CA PRO A 46 21.92 0.08 8.69
C PRO A 46 21.89 1.54 9.15
N GLN A 47 22.77 1.89 10.08
CA GLN A 47 23.07 3.29 10.32
C GLN A 47 23.93 3.80 9.16
N LEU A 48 23.37 4.69 8.35
CA LEU A 48 24.03 5.21 7.16
C LEU A 48 24.69 6.54 7.48
N SER A 49 25.98 6.68 7.20
CA SER A 49 26.67 7.97 7.34
C SER A 49 26.16 9.02 6.36
N LYS A 50 25.56 8.57 5.26
CA LYS A 50 24.91 9.37 4.22
C LYS A 50 23.66 8.62 3.75
N PRO A 51 22.53 8.71 4.47
CA PRO A 51 21.31 7.99 4.08
C PRO A 51 20.71 8.51 2.77
N VAL A 52 21.15 9.69 2.33
CA VAL A 52 20.74 10.38 1.12
C VAL A 52 21.99 10.69 0.32
N SER A 53 21.98 10.35 -0.97
CA SER A 53 23.07 10.66 -1.90
C SER A 53 23.20 12.17 -2.12
N ALA A 54 24.29 12.59 -2.75
CA ALA A 54 24.45 13.98 -3.21
C ALA A 54 23.40 14.41 -4.25
N THR A 55 22.75 13.44 -4.92
CA THR A 55 21.66 13.65 -5.89
C THR A 55 20.28 13.68 -5.24
N GLY A 56 20.18 13.51 -3.91
CA GLY A 56 18.91 13.51 -3.17
C GLY A 56 18.20 12.16 -3.16
N GLU A 57 18.87 11.08 -3.56
CA GLU A 57 18.29 9.73 -3.61
C GLU A 57 18.51 9.00 -2.28
N SER A 58 17.48 8.31 -1.80
CA SER A 58 17.60 7.39 -0.66
C SER A 58 18.61 6.29 -0.99
N GLN A 59 19.50 5.96 -0.05
CA GLN A 59 20.36 4.79 -0.15
C GLN A 59 19.62 3.48 0.10
N ILE A 60 18.37 3.54 0.58
CA ILE A 60 17.51 2.40 0.83
C ILE A 60 16.50 2.27 -0.31
N ALA A 61 16.41 1.06 -0.89
CA ALA A 61 15.39 0.72 -1.88
C ALA A 61 14.08 0.31 -1.20
N TYR A 62 14.11 -0.74 -0.38
CA TYR A 62 12.95 -1.24 0.36
C TYR A 62 13.39 -2.09 1.57
N THR A 63 12.44 -2.41 2.44
CA THR A 63 12.67 -3.25 3.62
C THR A 63 11.80 -4.50 3.57
N GLY A 64 12.15 -5.49 4.39
CA GLY A 64 11.23 -6.55 4.76
C GLY A 64 10.01 -6.01 5.52
N PRO A 65 8.96 -6.83 5.67
CA PRO A 65 7.79 -6.46 6.45
C PRO A 65 8.19 -6.25 7.92
N PHE A 66 7.50 -5.33 8.58
CA PHE A 66 7.67 -5.05 10.01
C PHE A 66 6.34 -4.64 10.61
N ARG A 67 6.23 -4.81 11.93
CA ARG A 67 5.01 -4.53 12.67
C ARG A 67 5.00 -3.07 13.13
N VAL A 68 3.84 -2.42 13.00
CA VAL A 68 3.61 -1.06 13.51
C VAL A 68 2.53 -1.05 14.58
N LEU A 69 1.40 -1.71 14.32
CA LEU A 69 0.24 -1.72 15.20
C LEU A 69 0.21 -2.96 16.09
N SER A 70 -0.20 -2.78 17.35
CA SER A 70 -0.66 -3.88 18.19
C SER A 70 -1.99 -4.42 17.66
N ASP A 71 -2.46 -5.56 18.21
CA ASP A 71 -3.77 -6.10 17.84
C ASP A 71 -4.91 -5.11 18.16
N GLU A 72 -4.78 -4.39 19.27
CA GLU A 72 -5.74 -3.34 19.65
C GLU A 72 -5.64 -2.11 18.73
N GLY A 73 -4.43 -1.67 18.40
CA GLY A 73 -4.20 -0.60 17.41
C GLY A 73 -4.82 -0.94 16.05
N TYR A 74 -4.64 -2.18 15.60
CA TYR A 74 -5.25 -2.69 14.38
C TYR A 74 -6.78 -2.71 14.47
N ARG A 75 -7.34 -3.20 15.58
CA ARG A 75 -8.79 -3.25 15.81
C ARG A 75 -9.42 -1.85 15.73
N VAL A 76 -8.83 -0.87 16.42
CA VAL A 76 -9.33 0.52 16.43
C VAL A 76 -9.19 1.16 15.05
N LEU A 77 -8.04 0.99 14.37
CA LEU A 77 -7.86 1.49 13.01
C LEU A 77 -8.89 0.89 12.05
N ARG A 78 -9.16 -0.42 12.12
CA ARG A 78 -10.18 -1.08 11.28
C ARG A 78 -11.58 -0.57 11.55
N MET A 79 -11.93 -0.31 12.81
CA MET A 79 -13.21 0.29 13.19
C MET A 79 -13.37 1.68 12.57
N ILE A 80 -12.35 2.54 12.70
CA ILE A 80 -12.34 3.89 12.12
C ILE A 80 -12.45 3.80 10.60
N LEU A 81 -11.62 2.99 9.94
CA LEU A 81 -11.67 2.83 8.48
C LEU A 81 -13.04 2.32 8.01
N LYS A 82 -13.68 1.39 8.73
CA LYS A 82 -15.01 0.90 8.39
C LYS A 82 -16.07 2.00 8.48
N ARG A 83 -16.00 2.88 9.48
CA ARG A 83 -16.87 4.07 9.58
C ARG A 83 -16.60 5.02 8.42
N GLU A 84 -15.34 5.31 8.15
CA GLU A 84 -14.92 6.27 7.13
C GLU A 84 -15.23 5.81 5.69
N MET A 85 -15.47 4.51 5.46
CA MET A 85 -15.95 3.99 4.17
C MET A 85 -17.26 4.65 3.70
N ALA A 86 -18.08 5.19 4.61
CA ALA A 86 -19.26 5.97 4.24
C ALA A 86 -18.94 7.23 3.41
N TYR A 87 -17.70 7.74 3.53
CA TYR A 87 -17.20 8.91 2.80
C TYR A 87 -16.21 8.53 1.69
N GLN A 88 -16.21 7.26 1.26
CA GLN A 88 -15.35 6.83 0.17
C GLN A 88 -15.71 7.60 -1.11
N ILE A 89 -14.67 8.01 -1.82
CA ILE A 89 -14.79 8.56 -3.16
C ILE A 89 -14.00 7.70 -4.13
N SER A 90 -14.40 7.69 -5.40
CA SER A 90 -13.71 6.94 -6.45
C SER A 90 -13.17 7.91 -7.51
N ASP A 91 -12.04 7.57 -8.12
CA ASP A 91 -11.54 8.23 -9.33
C ASP A 91 -10.95 7.21 -10.32
N GLU A 92 -10.47 7.68 -11.48
CA GLU A 92 -9.86 6.82 -12.52
C GLU A 92 -8.69 5.97 -12.02
N ARG A 93 -8.02 6.38 -10.93
CA ARG A 93 -6.83 5.73 -10.36
C ARG A 93 -7.14 4.94 -9.09
N HIS A 94 -8.18 5.30 -8.35
CA HIS A 94 -8.51 4.73 -7.05
C HIS A 94 -9.99 4.31 -7.04
N PRO A 95 -10.31 3.01 -7.08
CA PRO A 95 -11.68 2.54 -7.05
C PRO A 95 -12.38 2.90 -5.73
N ALA A 96 -11.62 3.01 -4.63
CA ALA A 96 -12.09 3.58 -3.38
C ALA A 96 -10.93 4.28 -2.65
N LYS A 97 -11.13 5.52 -2.21
CA LYS A 97 -10.20 6.23 -1.34
C LYS A 97 -10.95 6.99 -0.25
N ILE A 98 -10.38 6.99 0.95
CA ILE A 98 -10.84 7.82 2.06
C ILE A 98 -9.85 8.97 2.15
N ARG A 99 -10.28 10.15 1.68
CA ARG A 99 -9.51 11.37 1.90
C ARG A 99 -9.94 12.01 3.20
N PHE A 100 -8.99 12.70 3.82
CA PHE A 100 -9.26 13.57 4.95
C PHE A 100 -9.81 12.85 6.19
N GLY A 101 -9.61 11.54 6.35
CA GLY A 101 -10.03 10.81 7.56
C GLY A 101 -9.43 11.40 8.85
N GLY A 102 -8.22 11.97 8.74
CA GLY A 102 -7.61 12.72 9.85
C GLY A 102 -8.36 13.97 10.27
N TYR A 103 -9.25 14.56 9.47
CA TYR A 103 -10.04 15.72 9.90
C TYR A 103 -11.22 15.34 10.79
N ARG A 104 -11.71 14.10 10.68
CA ARG A 104 -12.85 13.58 11.46
C ARG A 104 -12.45 12.67 12.62
N SER A 105 -11.25 12.07 12.57
CA SER A 105 -10.76 11.14 13.60
C SER A 105 -9.62 11.73 14.41
N LYS A 106 -9.84 11.94 15.70
CA LYS A 106 -8.80 12.37 16.64
C LYS A 106 -7.73 11.27 16.80
N TRP A 107 -8.15 10.01 16.82
CA TRP A 107 -7.23 8.88 16.89
C TRP A 107 -6.26 8.86 15.69
N LEU A 108 -6.76 9.06 14.46
CA LEU A 108 -5.90 9.14 13.26
C LEU A 108 -4.95 10.35 13.31
N GLN A 109 -5.40 11.48 13.84
CA GLN A 109 -4.52 12.64 14.01
C GLN A 109 -3.37 12.34 14.97
N ASP A 110 -3.68 11.72 16.11
CA ASP A 110 -2.69 11.41 17.14
C ASP A 110 -1.72 10.31 16.66
N PHE A 111 -2.24 9.27 16.02
CA PHE A 111 -1.43 8.24 15.37
C PHE A 111 -0.46 8.84 14.35
N ASN A 112 -0.94 9.68 13.42
CA ASN A 112 -0.11 10.32 12.40
C ASN A 112 0.93 11.31 12.97
N ARG A 113 0.72 11.81 14.19
CA ARG A 113 1.61 12.76 14.87
C ARG A 113 2.48 12.09 15.92
N CYS A 114 2.37 10.78 16.11
CA CYS A 114 3.06 10.04 17.15
C CYS A 114 4.58 10.08 16.92
N PRO A 115 5.36 10.66 17.85
CA PRO A 115 6.80 10.78 17.69
C PRO A 115 7.50 9.41 17.59
N ARG A 116 7.00 8.40 18.30
CA ARG A 116 7.55 7.03 18.26
C ARG A 116 7.50 6.41 16.86
N ILE A 117 6.47 6.72 16.07
CA ILE A 117 6.38 6.24 14.68
C ILE A 117 7.41 6.94 13.80
N LEU A 118 7.54 8.26 13.94
CA LEU A 118 8.51 9.04 13.16
C LEU A 118 9.94 8.65 13.47
N GLU A 119 10.27 8.46 14.75
CA GLU A 119 11.59 7.99 15.21
C GLU A 119 11.89 6.60 14.65
N HIS A 120 10.93 5.69 14.71
CA HIS A 120 11.10 4.33 14.18
C HIS A 120 11.27 4.31 12.66
N LEU A 121 10.47 5.07 11.91
CA LEU A 121 10.62 5.18 10.46
C LEU A 121 11.92 5.91 10.07
N SER A 122 12.33 6.91 10.84
CA SER A 122 13.63 7.59 10.70
C SER A 122 14.74 6.57 10.83
N HIS A 123 14.70 5.73 11.86
CA HIS A 123 15.68 4.68 12.09
C HIS A 123 15.74 3.68 10.92
N ILE A 124 14.59 3.16 10.50
CA ILE A 124 14.51 2.21 9.37
C ILE A 124 15.05 2.82 8.08
N THR A 125 14.90 4.13 7.90
CA THR A 125 15.37 4.86 6.71
C THR A 125 16.82 5.36 6.82
N GLY A 126 17.58 4.86 7.79
CA GLY A 126 19.00 5.20 7.97
C GLY A 126 19.21 6.50 8.74
N ASP A 127 18.37 6.76 9.74
CA ASP A 127 18.35 7.96 10.60
C ASP A 127 18.11 9.27 9.83
N VAL A 128 17.26 9.21 8.78
CA VAL A 128 16.80 10.40 8.07
C VAL A 128 15.81 11.17 8.92
N GLN A 129 16.02 12.48 9.09
CA GLN A 129 15.05 13.33 9.76
C GLN A 129 13.74 13.40 8.96
N LEU A 130 12.72 12.69 9.43
CA LEU A 130 11.39 12.68 8.83
C LEU A 130 10.54 13.82 9.39
N ILE A 131 9.91 14.56 8.48
CA ILE A 131 8.91 15.56 8.82
C ILE A 131 7.49 14.97 8.77
N LYS A 132 6.61 15.54 9.56
CA LYS A 132 5.21 15.09 9.68
C LYS A 132 4.47 15.33 8.37
N GLN A 133 3.91 14.26 7.81
CA GLN A 133 2.95 14.37 6.72
C GLN A 133 1.68 13.58 7.04
N TYR A 134 0.54 14.09 6.60
CA TYR A 134 -0.75 13.45 6.81
C TYR A 134 -0.85 12.16 5.98
N ILE A 135 -1.15 11.04 6.64
CA ILE A 135 -1.40 9.77 5.97
C ILE A 135 -2.75 9.85 5.24
N ASN A 136 -2.74 9.54 3.95
CA ASN A 136 -3.97 9.31 3.18
C ASN A 136 -4.22 7.81 3.12
N TYR A 137 -5.47 7.41 3.34
CA TYR A 137 -5.86 6.00 3.27
C TYR A 137 -6.45 5.70 1.90
N HIS A 138 -5.73 4.92 1.12
CA HIS A 138 -6.13 4.50 -0.21
C HIS A 138 -6.41 3.01 -0.22
N VAL A 139 -7.58 2.61 -0.69
CA VAL A 139 -7.78 1.24 -1.18
C VAL A 139 -7.46 1.29 -2.67
N GLY A 140 -6.15 1.21 -2.94
CA GLY A 140 -5.62 1.30 -4.29
C GLY A 140 -5.79 0.00 -5.05
N SER A 141 -6.05 0.12 -6.35
CA SER A 141 -5.89 -0.98 -7.31
C SER A 141 -4.50 -1.05 -7.91
N ARG A 142 -3.60 -0.14 -7.53
CA ARG A 142 -2.24 -0.02 -8.05
C ARG A 142 -1.22 -0.48 -7.02
N ILE A 143 -0.26 -1.27 -7.48
CA ILE A 143 0.94 -1.65 -6.71
C ILE A 143 1.92 -0.46 -6.66
N VAL A 144 2.03 0.30 -7.76
CA VAL A 144 2.92 1.46 -7.87
C VAL A 144 2.16 2.77 -7.60
N HIS A 145 2.53 3.46 -6.52
CA HIS A 145 2.06 4.83 -6.25
C HIS A 145 3.03 5.84 -6.87
N ARG A 146 2.53 6.72 -7.74
CA ARG A 146 3.29 7.85 -8.29
C ARG A 146 2.93 9.12 -7.54
N VAL A 147 3.90 9.70 -6.84
CA VAL A 147 3.77 11.05 -6.30
C VAL A 147 4.28 12.03 -7.37
N THR A 148 3.60 13.15 -7.54
CA THR A 148 4.11 14.24 -8.38
C THR A 148 5.46 14.67 -7.83
N ASN A 149 6.49 14.72 -8.68
CA ASN A 149 7.81 15.15 -8.24
C ASN A 149 7.70 16.58 -7.64
N ILE A 150 8.25 16.77 -6.44
CA ILE A 150 8.27 18.07 -5.79
C ILE A 150 9.32 18.92 -6.50
N GLN A 151 8.88 19.86 -7.34
CA GLN A 151 9.76 20.68 -8.17
C GLN A 151 10.53 21.73 -7.35
N SER A 152 9.99 22.17 -6.22
CA SER A 152 10.64 23.08 -5.29
C SER A 152 10.09 22.90 -3.88
N CYS A 153 10.98 23.01 -2.89
CA CYS A 153 10.66 23.02 -1.47
C CYS A 153 11.73 23.86 -0.76
N THR A 154 11.39 24.48 0.38
CA THR A 154 12.35 25.25 1.19
C THR A 154 13.50 24.39 1.70
N GLU A 155 13.22 23.10 1.95
CA GLU A 155 14.20 22.08 2.34
C GLU A 155 14.11 20.89 1.38
N PRO A 156 15.21 20.22 1.01
CA PRO A 156 15.18 19.05 0.13
C PRO A 156 14.31 17.94 0.73
N PRO A 157 13.16 17.59 0.13
CA PRO A 157 12.24 16.65 0.75
C PRO A 157 12.62 15.21 0.41
N ILE A 158 12.68 14.35 1.42
CA ILE A 158 12.62 12.91 1.23
C ILE A 158 11.19 12.49 1.51
N THR A 159 10.53 11.91 0.53
CA THR A 159 9.18 11.38 0.70
C THR A 159 9.29 9.90 1.03
N VAL A 160 8.88 9.53 2.24
CA VAL A 160 8.71 8.12 2.63
C VAL A 160 7.26 7.74 2.37
N VAL A 161 7.04 6.71 1.55
CA VAL A 161 5.71 6.14 1.29
C VAL A 161 5.63 4.81 2.00
N ASN A 162 4.78 4.73 3.03
CA ASN A 162 4.46 3.48 3.70
C ASN A 162 3.17 2.92 3.12
N SER A 163 3.28 1.79 2.43
CA SER A 163 2.13 1.02 1.95
C SER A 163 1.82 -0.07 2.97
N TYR A 164 0.60 -0.06 3.49
CA TYR A 164 0.09 -1.14 4.32
C TYR A 164 -0.73 -2.09 3.45
N MET A 165 -0.32 -3.36 3.39
CA MET A 165 -1.08 -4.42 2.75
C MET A 165 -1.51 -5.44 3.78
N SER A 166 -2.71 -5.97 3.61
CA SER A 166 -3.18 -7.11 4.40
C SER A 166 -2.32 -8.33 4.08
N THR A 167 -1.74 -8.96 5.10
CA THR A 167 -1.04 -10.25 4.96
C THR A 167 -2.01 -11.42 4.79
N ASN A 168 -3.31 -11.20 5.01
CA ASN A 168 -4.35 -12.23 4.84
C ASN A 168 -4.55 -12.54 3.34
N PRO A 169 -4.15 -13.74 2.86
CA PRO A 169 -4.31 -14.12 1.45
C PRO A 169 -5.77 -14.42 1.08
N PHE A 170 -6.66 -14.56 2.06
CA PHE A 170 -8.10 -14.78 1.88
C PHE A 170 -8.88 -13.48 1.71
N ALA A 171 -8.25 -12.32 1.91
CA ALA A 171 -8.89 -11.04 1.67
C ALA A 171 -9.18 -10.85 0.17
N ALA A 172 -10.33 -10.24 -0.13
CA ALA A 172 -10.73 -9.93 -1.49
C ALA A 172 -9.65 -9.09 -2.19
N GLU A 173 -9.28 -9.49 -3.41
CA GLU A 173 -8.28 -8.79 -4.20
C GLU A 173 -8.85 -7.49 -4.78
N CYS A 174 -8.13 -6.39 -4.56
CA CYS A 174 -8.51 -5.06 -5.04
C CYS A 174 -7.55 -4.52 -6.12
N THR A 175 -6.39 -5.14 -6.30
CA THR A 175 -5.38 -4.86 -7.32
C THR A 175 -5.95 -5.11 -8.70
N ARG A 176 -5.79 -4.13 -9.60
CA ARG A 176 -6.27 -4.20 -10.98
C ARG A 176 -5.14 -3.96 -11.96
N TYR A 177 -4.82 -4.97 -12.76
CA TYR A 177 -3.77 -4.93 -13.78
C TYR A 177 -3.96 -3.79 -14.78
N ASP A 178 -5.19 -3.54 -15.26
CA ASP A 178 -5.42 -2.46 -16.25
C ASP A 178 -4.93 -1.09 -15.75
N THR A 179 -4.90 -0.87 -14.44
CA THR A 179 -4.51 0.43 -13.88
C THR A 179 -3.01 0.72 -13.97
N PHE A 180 -2.16 -0.29 -14.18
CA PHE A 180 -0.71 -0.14 -14.26
C PHE A 180 -0.03 -1.02 -15.32
N ARG A 181 -0.78 -1.69 -16.21
CA ARG A 181 -0.22 -2.49 -17.33
C ARG A 181 0.68 -1.72 -18.29
N LYS A 182 0.58 -0.39 -18.32
CA LYS A 182 1.41 0.49 -19.16
C LYS A 182 2.77 0.79 -18.52
N GLU A 183 2.95 0.44 -17.26
CA GLU A 183 4.22 0.58 -16.55
C GLU A 183 5.21 -0.46 -17.05
N ARG A 184 6.47 -0.09 -17.20
CA ARG A 184 7.53 -0.99 -17.67
C ARG A 184 7.61 -2.28 -16.83
N THR A 185 7.46 -2.15 -15.51
CA THR A 185 7.51 -3.28 -14.56
C THR A 185 6.12 -3.81 -14.19
N GLY A 186 5.05 -3.15 -14.66
CA GLY A 186 3.67 -3.44 -14.25
C GLY A 186 3.24 -4.91 -14.46
N PRO A 187 3.47 -5.51 -15.64
CA PRO A 187 3.17 -6.93 -15.87
C PRO A 187 3.90 -7.86 -14.91
N LEU A 188 5.19 -7.61 -14.65
CA LEU A 188 6.00 -8.44 -13.77
C LEU A 188 5.57 -8.30 -12.31
N GLU A 189 5.35 -7.07 -11.83
CA GLU A 189 4.88 -6.82 -10.46
C GLU A 189 3.49 -7.42 -10.22
N PHE A 190 2.58 -7.32 -11.19
CA PHE A 190 1.27 -7.96 -11.10
C PHE A 190 1.39 -9.48 -11.00
N ALA A 191 2.24 -10.08 -11.83
CA ALA A 191 2.48 -11.52 -11.80
C ALA A 191 3.08 -11.95 -10.45
N MET A 192 4.10 -11.25 -9.97
CA MET A 192 4.73 -11.50 -8.67
C MET A 192 3.73 -11.41 -7.52
N HIS A 193 2.86 -10.40 -7.51
CA HIS A 193 1.81 -10.25 -6.51
C HIS A 193 0.84 -11.43 -6.51
N LYS A 194 0.36 -11.85 -7.70
CA LYS A 194 -0.54 -13.00 -7.85
C LYS A 194 0.14 -14.30 -7.42
N ILE A 195 1.41 -14.50 -7.79
CA ILE A 195 2.22 -15.66 -7.37
C ILE A 195 2.38 -15.67 -5.84
N TRP A 196 2.68 -14.53 -5.22
CA TRP A 196 2.83 -14.42 -3.77
C TRP A 196 1.53 -14.81 -3.05
N ARG A 197 0.38 -14.32 -3.51
CA ARG A 197 -0.93 -14.70 -2.96
C ARG A 197 -1.20 -16.20 -3.07
N SER A 198 -1.01 -16.78 -4.26
CA SER A 198 -1.19 -18.22 -4.46
C SER A 198 -0.24 -19.03 -3.60
N SER A 199 1.02 -18.59 -3.45
CA SER A 199 1.98 -19.25 -2.55
C SER A 199 1.53 -19.17 -1.09
N ALA A 200 0.99 -18.03 -0.64
CA ALA A 200 0.51 -17.87 0.73
C ALA A 200 -0.70 -18.79 1.01
N LEU A 201 -1.63 -18.95 0.06
CA LEU A 201 -2.74 -19.91 0.17
C LEU A 201 -2.25 -21.36 0.28
N MET A 202 -1.16 -21.70 -0.40
CA MET A 202 -0.57 -23.04 -0.33
C MET A 202 0.25 -23.24 0.96
N LEU A 203 0.97 -22.21 1.39
CA LEU A 203 1.73 -22.24 2.63
C LEU A 203 0.83 -22.34 3.86
N ASP A 204 -0.37 -21.75 3.84
CA ASP A 204 -1.41 -21.94 4.87
C ASP A 204 -1.73 -23.43 5.11
N LEU A 205 -1.79 -24.24 4.05
CA LEU A 205 -1.99 -25.69 4.16
C LEU A 205 -0.75 -26.42 4.71
N ALA A 206 0.44 -25.93 4.38
CA ALA A 206 1.71 -26.60 4.67
C ALA A 206 2.32 -26.22 6.02
N SER A 207 2.03 -25.02 6.54
CA SER A 207 2.65 -24.44 7.74
C SER A 207 2.12 -25.05 9.05
N GLY A 208 1.04 -25.81 9.00
CA GLY A 208 0.53 -26.60 10.14
C GLY A 208 -0.17 -25.78 11.22
N GLU A 209 -0.50 -24.50 10.97
CA GLU A 209 -1.30 -23.68 11.90
C GLU A 209 -2.69 -24.31 12.13
N TYR A 210 -3.19 -25.05 11.14
CA TYR A 210 -4.26 -26.04 11.28
C TYR A 210 -3.65 -27.44 11.08
N PRO A 211 -3.44 -28.24 12.13
CA PRO A 211 -2.67 -29.47 12.03
C PRO A 211 -3.28 -30.51 11.07
N TRP A 212 -4.58 -30.39 10.75
CA TRP A 212 -5.29 -31.28 9.82
C TRP A 212 -6.39 -30.54 9.05
N PRO A 213 -6.10 -29.90 7.91
CA PRO A 213 -7.15 -29.33 7.07
C PRO A 213 -8.05 -30.45 6.53
N THR A 214 -9.35 -30.17 6.41
CA THR A 214 -10.28 -31.11 5.77
C THR A 214 -10.01 -31.21 4.26
N LEU A 215 -10.46 -32.29 3.63
CA LEU A 215 -10.38 -32.43 2.17
C LEU A 215 -11.01 -31.22 1.45
N ASP A 216 -12.15 -30.73 1.94
CA ASP A 216 -12.83 -29.57 1.38
C ASP A 216 -11.98 -28.30 1.48
N GLN A 217 -11.31 -28.09 2.61
CA GLN A 217 -10.40 -26.94 2.79
C GLN A 217 -9.22 -27.03 1.80
N VAL A 218 -8.61 -28.20 1.65
CA VAL A 218 -7.52 -28.42 0.68
C VAL A 218 -8.00 -28.11 -0.74
N ILE A 219 -9.14 -28.68 -1.15
CA ILE A 219 -9.72 -28.43 -2.47
C ILE A 219 -10.02 -26.93 -2.67
N GLU A 220 -10.57 -26.25 -1.67
CA GLU A 220 -10.86 -24.82 -1.73
C GLU A 220 -9.60 -23.99 -1.98
N ARG A 221 -8.50 -24.24 -1.26
CA ARG A 221 -7.24 -23.47 -1.43
C ARG A 221 -6.59 -23.73 -2.78
N LEU A 222 -6.62 -24.99 -3.25
CA LEU A 222 -6.12 -25.36 -4.58
C LEU A 222 -6.91 -24.66 -5.68
N ASN A 223 -8.24 -24.71 -5.62
CA ASN A 223 -9.10 -24.05 -6.60
C ASN A 223 -8.88 -22.53 -6.61
N LYS A 224 -8.83 -21.89 -5.44
CA LYS A 224 -8.53 -20.44 -5.36
C LYS A 224 -7.17 -20.09 -5.97
N SER A 225 -6.15 -20.92 -5.77
CA SER A 225 -4.83 -20.68 -6.35
C SER A 225 -4.84 -20.84 -7.87
N ILE A 226 -5.55 -21.86 -8.38
CA ILE A 226 -5.76 -22.05 -9.82
C ILE A 226 -6.50 -20.86 -10.42
N GLU A 227 -7.56 -20.38 -9.76
CA GLU A 227 -8.34 -19.22 -10.18
C GLU A 227 -7.47 -17.96 -10.25
N GLU A 228 -6.73 -17.64 -9.19
CA GLU A 228 -5.83 -16.47 -9.12
C GLU A 228 -4.77 -16.48 -10.24
N LEU A 229 -4.11 -17.62 -10.48
CA LEU A 229 -3.08 -17.74 -11.51
C LEU A 229 -3.68 -17.77 -12.93
N THR A 230 -4.85 -18.37 -13.09
CA THR A 230 -5.58 -18.37 -14.37
C THR A 230 -6.03 -16.96 -14.74
N GLU A 231 -6.61 -16.23 -13.79
CA GLU A 231 -6.97 -14.82 -13.97
C GLU A 231 -5.73 -13.99 -14.33
N CYS A 232 -4.64 -14.16 -13.58
CA CYS A 232 -3.38 -13.47 -13.84
C CYS A 232 -2.89 -13.71 -15.28
N ARG A 233 -2.80 -14.97 -15.71
CA ARG A 233 -2.42 -15.33 -17.10
C ARG A 233 -3.36 -14.69 -18.11
N ASP A 234 -4.67 -14.80 -17.91
CA ASP A 234 -5.67 -14.31 -18.86
C ASP A 234 -5.62 -12.76 -18.96
N LEU A 235 -5.30 -12.06 -17.87
CA LEU A 235 -5.08 -10.60 -17.86
C LEU A 235 -3.78 -10.22 -18.57
N LEU A 236 -2.67 -10.92 -18.29
CA LEU A 236 -1.36 -10.66 -18.90
C LEU A 236 -1.35 -10.95 -20.41
N THR A 237 -2.12 -11.93 -20.85
CA THR A 237 -2.28 -12.32 -22.27
C THR A 237 -3.42 -11.58 -22.97
N GLU A 238 -4.05 -10.61 -22.30
CA GLU A 238 -5.16 -9.80 -22.80
C GLU A 238 -6.39 -10.61 -23.24
N LYS A 239 -6.53 -11.86 -22.78
CA LYS A 239 -7.73 -12.68 -22.97
C LYS A 239 -8.92 -12.16 -22.17
N THR A 240 -8.66 -11.50 -21.04
CA THR A 240 -9.66 -10.80 -20.23
C THR A 240 -9.18 -9.41 -19.80
N SER A 241 -10.04 -8.63 -19.17
CA SER A 241 -9.72 -7.31 -18.62
C SER A 241 -10.45 -7.10 -17.29
N ASP A 242 -9.72 -6.60 -16.29
CA ASP A 242 -10.22 -6.27 -14.96
C ASP A 242 -10.51 -4.77 -14.81
N ARG A 243 -10.74 -4.11 -15.94
CA ARG A 243 -11.00 -2.68 -15.99
C ARG A 243 -12.32 -2.33 -15.32
N VAL A 244 -12.25 -1.45 -14.33
CA VAL A 244 -13.43 -0.91 -13.64
C VAL A 244 -13.83 0.40 -14.31
N GLY A 245 -15.12 0.58 -14.61
CA GLY A 245 -15.66 1.88 -15.01
C GLY A 245 -15.64 2.85 -13.83
N PHE A 246 -15.53 4.15 -14.09
CA PHE A 246 -15.65 5.16 -13.04
C PHE A 246 -16.88 6.01 -13.26
N TYR A 247 -17.50 6.48 -12.18
CA TYR A 247 -18.61 7.42 -12.27
C TYR A 247 -18.07 8.81 -12.62
N ASP A 248 -18.46 9.34 -13.77
CA ASP A 248 -18.10 10.70 -14.19
C ASP A 248 -19.13 11.67 -13.60
N GLU A 249 -18.78 12.37 -12.52
CA GLU A 249 -19.68 13.30 -11.82
C GLU A 249 -20.25 14.40 -12.73
N LYS A 250 -19.50 14.84 -13.75
CA LYS A 250 -19.98 15.86 -14.70
C LYS A 250 -21.02 15.30 -15.66
N LYS A 251 -20.92 14.01 -15.97
CA LYS A 251 -21.83 13.32 -16.89
C LYS A 251 -22.89 12.49 -16.18
N GLN A 252 -22.81 12.38 -14.86
CA GLN A 252 -23.71 11.60 -14.00
C GLN A 252 -23.91 10.15 -14.49
N GLN A 253 -22.85 9.53 -15.04
CA GLN A 253 -22.92 8.17 -15.60
C GLN A 253 -21.61 7.40 -15.39
N MET A 254 -21.70 6.07 -15.44
CA MET A 254 -20.52 5.21 -15.49
C MET A 254 -19.82 5.34 -16.85
N VAL A 255 -18.54 5.69 -16.83
CA VAL A 255 -17.71 5.84 -18.02
C VAL A 255 -16.61 4.79 -18.02
N PHE A 256 -16.52 4.06 -19.13
CA PHE A 256 -15.46 3.11 -19.43
C PHE A 256 -14.63 3.71 -20.57
N LYS A 257 -13.71 4.65 -20.29
CA LYS A 257 -12.98 5.37 -21.37
C LYS A 257 -12.18 4.41 -22.25
N ARG A 258 -12.65 4.03 -23.43
CA ARG A 258 -11.78 3.44 -24.47
C ARG A 258 -10.90 4.53 -25.09
N LYS A 259 -9.59 4.31 -25.08
CA LYS A 259 -8.80 4.53 -26.29
C LYS A 259 -8.05 3.20 -26.50
N PRO A 260 -8.24 2.48 -27.61
CA PRO A 260 -7.39 1.33 -27.89
C PRO A 260 -5.93 1.83 -27.90
N PRO A 261 -4.97 1.04 -27.41
CA PRO A 261 -3.57 1.33 -27.68
C PRO A 261 -3.43 1.38 -29.20
N THR A 262 -2.95 2.49 -29.74
CA THR A 262 -2.14 2.41 -30.95
C THR A 262 -1.10 1.34 -30.67
N ALA A 263 -1.04 0.30 -31.51
CA ALA A 263 -0.09 -0.79 -31.38
C ALA A 263 1.28 -0.23 -30.99
N PHE A 264 1.92 -0.82 -29.98
CA PHE A 264 3.35 -0.61 -29.78
C PHE A 264 4.01 -0.95 -31.11
N LYS A 265 4.52 0.06 -31.81
CA LYS A 265 5.54 -0.19 -32.82
C LYS A 265 6.69 -0.76 -32.00
N THR A 266 6.99 -2.04 -32.22
CA THR A 266 8.29 -2.57 -31.86
C THR A 266 9.30 -1.74 -32.63
N ASP A 267 10.17 -1.07 -31.89
CA ASP A 267 11.30 -0.39 -32.47
C ASP A 267 12.16 -1.48 -33.09
N GLU A 268 12.13 -1.60 -34.42
CA GLU A 268 12.89 -2.61 -35.19
C GLU A 268 14.41 -2.36 -35.16
N ASN A 269 14.90 -1.49 -34.28
CA ASN A 269 16.32 -1.21 -34.08
C ASN A 269 16.72 -1.68 -32.69
N GLY A 270 16.92 -3.00 -32.57
CA GLY A 270 17.77 -3.55 -31.54
C GLY A 270 19.21 -3.08 -31.76
N THR A 271 19.66 -2.16 -30.92
CA THR A 271 21.05 -1.94 -30.51
C THR A 271 21.06 -1.47 -29.07
#